data_AF-A0A1F3BRG5-F1
#
_entry.id   AF-A0A1F3BRG5-F1
#
_cell.length_a   1.000
_cell.length_b   1.000
_cell.length_c   1.000
_cell.angle_alpha   90.00
_cell.angle_beta   90.00
_cell.angle_gamma   90.00
#
_symmetry.space_group_name_H-M   'P 1'
#
loop_
_entity.id
_entity.type
_entity.pdbx_description
1 polymer ?
#
loop_
_entity_poly.entity_id
_entity_poly.type
_entity_poly.pdbx_seq_one_letter_code
_entity_poly.pdbx_strand_id
1 'polypeptide(L)'
;MVRPRSLGLIACAVLAVAAAVRADPDAPALLVPPALGRTDVVWISGRVLEEEHGQSGPPALRTARALAGSNRPGAAVKARFLGRTARTMSAHDGEFEAVISAARRSPFPPGRHLAEVVVEGVRARAAVQVVSPEAPFLLVSDFDDTVAVTGAASTADVLTSTFLRDAETQPAVPGMAALYRCLGTNGGAPVAFVSGSPVQLAPRLTRFLEKNGFPHAALYLRNLGPDTLSRYKEPVLERLAERFPGLRLVLVGDTGERDPEIYAAFARAHPGRVLRAYLRQATPTPGPASRFEGQLLFQEPAQAARDAVARGLADPRCVEMAFPKP
;
A
#
# COMPACT_ATOMS: atom_id res chain seq x y z
N MET A 1 37.20 54.74 19.41
CA MET A 1 36.30 54.39 18.29
C MET A 1 36.74 53.05 17.72
N VAL A 2 36.13 51.96 18.17
CA VAL A 2 36.46 50.59 17.75
C VAL A 2 35.14 49.86 17.50
N ARG A 3 34.91 49.45 16.26
CA ARG A 3 33.74 48.66 15.82
C ARG A 3 33.83 47.24 16.38
N PRO A 4 32.72 46.62 16.84
CA PRO A 4 32.69 45.19 17.04
C PRO A 4 32.43 44.46 15.71
N ARG A 5 33.28 43.48 15.42
CA ARG A 5 33.10 42.46 14.38
C ARG A 5 32.24 41.35 14.98
N SER A 6 31.13 40.99 14.34
CA SER A 6 30.34 39.80 14.67
C SER A 6 30.23 38.88 13.46
N LEU A 7 30.93 37.75 13.60
CA LEU A 7 30.80 36.42 12.99
C LEU A 7 29.97 36.28 11.70
N GLY A 8 30.68 35.94 10.62
CA GLY A 8 30.10 35.37 9.41
C GLY A 8 29.65 33.93 9.65
N LEU A 9 28.41 33.62 9.22
CA LEU A 9 27.91 32.27 9.05
C LEU A 9 28.66 31.60 7.89
N ILE A 10 29.42 30.55 8.20
CA ILE A 10 29.95 29.62 7.20
C ILE A 10 28.80 28.68 6.83
N ALA A 11 28.14 28.96 5.71
CA ALA A 11 27.25 28.01 5.06
C ALA A 11 28.11 27.05 4.21
N CYS A 12 28.35 25.84 4.72
CA CYS A 12 28.89 24.73 3.92
C CYS A 12 27.83 24.27 2.91
N ALA A 13 27.86 24.83 1.70
CA ALA A 13 27.15 24.29 0.55
C ALA A 13 27.92 23.06 0.03
N VAL A 14 27.41 21.86 0.32
CA VAL A 14 27.87 20.63 -0.34
C VAL A 14 27.24 20.60 -1.72
N LEU A 15 27.99 21.03 -2.75
CA LEU A 15 27.65 20.75 -4.14
C LEU A 15 27.87 19.25 -4.40
N ALA A 16 26.78 18.48 -4.45
CA ALA A 16 26.80 17.14 -4.99
C ALA A 16 26.76 17.21 -6.52
N VAL A 17 27.91 17.03 -7.17
CA VAL A 17 27.96 16.74 -8.61
C VAL A 17 27.51 15.29 -8.79
N ALA A 18 26.25 15.08 -9.16
CA ALA A 18 25.77 13.79 -9.60
C ALA A 18 26.25 13.55 -11.03
N ALA A 19 27.31 12.75 -11.18
CA ALA A 19 27.63 12.16 -12.47
C ALA A 19 26.47 11.22 -12.84
N ALA A 20 25.74 11.55 -13.92
CA ALA A 20 24.72 10.68 -14.48
C ALA A 20 25.41 9.44 -15.05
N VAL A 21 25.50 8.38 -14.24
CA VAL A 21 25.77 7.02 -14.73
C VAL A 21 24.64 6.70 -15.70
N ARG A 22 24.97 6.53 -16.99
CA ARG A 22 24.02 5.95 -17.95
C ARG A 22 23.62 4.59 -17.41
N ALA A 23 22.33 4.40 -17.13
CA ALA A 23 21.78 3.10 -16.79
C ALA A 23 22.14 2.13 -17.92
N ASP A 24 22.75 1.00 -17.55
CA ASP A 24 22.96 -0.11 -18.47
C ASP A 24 21.57 -0.59 -18.93
N PRO A 25 21.27 -0.54 -20.25
CA PRO A 25 19.95 -0.91 -20.76
C PRO A 25 19.60 -2.38 -20.50
N ASP A 26 20.59 -3.23 -20.22
CA ASP A 26 20.41 -4.65 -19.92
C ASP A 26 20.39 -4.93 -18.40
N ALA A 27 20.43 -3.88 -17.55
CA ALA A 27 20.36 -4.05 -16.11
C ALA A 27 18.92 -4.38 -15.63
N PRO A 28 18.77 -5.35 -14.72
CA PRO A 28 17.45 -5.74 -14.23
C PRO A 28 16.79 -4.62 -13.46
N ALA A 29 15.45 -4.51 -13.56
CA ALA A 29 14.69 -3.59 -12.74
C ALA A 29 14.07 -4.27 -11.53
N LEU A 30 13.95 -3.50 -10.44
CA LEU A 30 13.41 -3.96 -9.17
C LEU A 30 12.18 -3.16 -8.78
N LEU A 31 11.04 -3.84 -8.68
CA LEU A 31 9.82 -3.30 -8.12
C LEU A 31 9.65 -3.84 -6.70
N VAL A 32 9.79 -2.97 -5.70
CA VAL A 32 9.70 -3.38 -4.29
C VAL A 32 8.69 -2.47 -3.59
N PRO A 33 7.39 -2.85 -3.56
CA PRO A 33 6.36 -2.06 -2.94
C PRO A 33 6.60 -1.87 -1.43
N PRO A 34 6.01 -0.84 -0.80
CA PRO A 34 6.03 -0.70 0.65
C PRO A 34 5.43 -1.92 1.35
N ALA A 35 6.01 -2.31 2.49
CA ALA A 35 5.68 -3.54 3.19
C ALA A 35 5.40 -3.32 4.69
N LEU A 36 4.76 -4.30 5.32
CA LEU A 36 4.62 -4.39 6.77
C LEU A 36 5.61 -5.40 7.37
N GLY A 37 5.95 -5.18 8.63
CA GLY A 37 6.69 -6.14 9.44
C GLY A 37 6.29 -6.06 10.90
N ARG A 38 6.77 -7.00 11.69
CA ARG A 38 6.69 -7.01 13.15
C ARG A 38 8.06 -6.70 13.75
N THR A 39 8.09 -6.50 15.06
CA THR A 39 9.34 -6.27 15.80
C THR A 39 10.28 -7.48 15.75
N ASP A 40 9.80 -8.68 15.44
CA ASP A 40 10.60 -9.90 15.35
C ASP A 40 10.92 -10.35 13.92
N VAL A 41 10.17 -9.90 12.90
CA VAL A 41 10.33 -10.33 11.51
C VAL A 41 9.76 -9.30 10.53
N VAL A 42 10.42 -9.11 9.39
CA VAL A 42 9.87 -8.34 8.27
C VAL A 42 9.80 -9.20 7.01
N TRP A 43 8.79 -8.96 6.17
CA TRP A 43 8.62 -9.59 4.87
C TRP A 43 8.81 -8.52 3.79
N ILE A 44 9.85 -8.67 2.98
CA ILE A 44 10.13 -7.76 1.86
C ILE A 44 9.85 -8.53 0.59
N SER A 45 8.78 -8.16 -0.10
CA SER A 45 8.35 -8.81 -1.33
C SER A 45 8.46 -7.83 -2.49
N GLY A 46 8.68 -8.36 -3.69
CA GLY A 46 8.84 -7.54 -4.88
C GLY A 46 8.94 -8.38 -6.14
N ARG A 47 9.36 -7.73 -7.22
CA ARG A 47 9.52 -8.34 -8.54
C ARG A 47 10.83 -7.94 -9.18
N VAL A 48 11.49 -8.91 -9.80
CA VAL A 48 12.64 -8.70 -10.68
C VAL A 48 12.17 -8.76 -12.12
N LEU A 49 12.52 -7.72 -12.87
CA LEU A 49 12.23 -7.57 -14.29
C LEU A 49 13.53 -7.60 -15.08
N GLU A 50 13.47 -8.01 -16.34
CA GLU A 50 14.64 -8.06 -17.24
C GLU A 50 15.23 -6.66 -17.48
N GLU A 51 14.38 -5.65 -17.63
CA GLU A 51 14.80 -4.28 -17.92
C GLU A 51 13.96 -3.21 -17.19
N GLU A 52 14.54 -2.01 -17.04
CA GLU A 52 13.80 -0.84 -16.54
C GLU A 52 12.86 -0.29 -17.62
N HIS A 53 11.58 -0.22 -17.29
CA HIS A 53 10.58 0.33 -18.19
C HIS A 53 10.73 1.84 -18.33
N GLY A 54 10.85 2.31 -19.57
CA GLY A 54 11.01 3.73 -19.87
C GLY A 54 9.92 4.59 -19.25
N GLN A 55 10.32 5.49 -18.35
CA GLN A 55 9.44 6.42 -17.64
C GLN A 55 9.05 7.66 -18.48
N SER A 56 9.45 7.70 -19.75
CA SER A 56 9.21 8.81 -20.68
C SER A 56 7.99 8.57 -21.57
N GLY A 57 7.23 9.63 -21.83
CA GLY A 57 6.06 9.62 -22.71
C GLY A 57 4.71 9.69 -21.97
N PRO A 58 3.59 9.60 -22.70
CA PRO A 58 2.25 9.73 -22.13
C PRO A 58 1.93 8.63 -21.10
N PRO A 59 1.01 8.88 -20.14
CA PRO A 59 0.74 7.95 -19.03
C PRO A 59 0.34 6.54 -19.49
N ALA A 60 -0.56 6.46 -20.48
CA ALA A 60 -0.99 5.19 -21.07
C ALA A 60 0.19 4.37 -21.64
N LEU A 61 1.16 5.03 -22.28
CA LEU A 61 2.33 4.37 -22.84
C LEU A 61 3.28 3.87 -21.74
N ARG A 62 3.46 4.64 -20.66
CA ARG A 62 4.26 4.23 -19.51
C ARG A 62 3.66 3.00 -18.82
N THR A 63 2.34 3.00 -18.60
CA THR A 63 1.64 1.82 -18.07
C THR A 63 1.77 0.64 -19.01
N ALA A 64 1.50 0.81 -20.31
CA ALA A 64 1.58 -0.29 -21.28
C ALA A 64 2.97 -0.92 -21.28
N ARG A 65 4.05 -0.12 -21.25
CA ARG A 65 5.41 -0.62 -21.10
C ARG A 65 5.61 -1.37 -19.79
N ALA A 66 5.21 -0.79 -18.67
CA ALA A 66 5.33 -1.43 -17.36
C ALA A 66 4.63 -2.79 -17.31
N LEU A 67 3.46 -2.92 -17.93
CA LEU A 67 2.71 -4.18 -17.98
C LEU A 67 3.28 -5.19 -18.98
N ALA A 68 3.86 -4.73 -20.09
CA ALA A 68 4.49 -5.58 -21.10
C ALA A 68 5.88 -6.11 -20.67
N GLY A 69 6.36 -5.69 -19.51
CA GLY A 69 7.67 -6.03 -19.01
C GLY A 69 7.93 -7.51 -18.80
N SER A 70 9.10 -7.95 -19.25
CA SER A 70 9.54 -9.32 -19.05
C SER A 70 9.98 -9.53 -17.60
N ASN A 71 9.51 -10.60 -16.99
CA ASN A 71 9.94 -11.02 -15.67
C ASN A 71 11.28 -11.75 -15.76
N ARG A 72 12.16 -11.54 -14.77
CA ARG A 72 13.46 -12.23 -14.70
C ARG A 72 13.41 -13.34 -13.63
N PRO A 73 13.19 -14.60 -14.00
CA PRO A 73 13.15 -15.71 -13.04
C PRO A 73 14.54 -16.16 -12.63
N GLY A 74 14.67 -16.73 -11.43
CA GLY A 74 15.92 -17.31 -10.92
C GLY A 74 17.01 -16.28 -10.57
N ALA A 75 16.68 -14.99 -10.54
CA ALA A 75 17.63 -13.94 -10.15
C ALA A 75 17.93 -14.03 -8.65
N ALA A 76 19.21 -13.94 -8.27
CA ALA A 76 19.62 -13.96 -6.87
C ALA A 76 19.31 -12.61 -6.20
N VAL A 77 18.41 -12.63 -5.22
CA VAL A 77 17.95 -11.44 -4.50
C VAL A 77 18.59 -11.38 -3.12
N LYS A 78 19.19 -10.24 -2.80
CA LYS A 78 19.71 -9.93 -1.46
C LYS A 78 18.93 -8.77 -0.85
N ALA A 79 18.16 -9.03 0.19
CA ALA A 79 17.46 -8.00 0.95
C ALA A 79 18.22 -7.67 2.25
N ARG A 80 18.32 -6.39 2.58
CA ARG A 80 18.93 -5.88 3.80
C ARG A 80 17.95 -5.02 4.56
N PHE A 81 17.88 -5.21 5.87
CA PHE A 81 17.02 -4.45 6.76
C PHE A 81 17.67 -4.30 8.13
N LEU A 82 17.91 -3.06 8.58
CA LEU A 82 18.48 -2.74 9.90
C LEU A 82 19.68 -3.63 10.28
N GLY A 83 20.68 -3.70 9.39
CA GLY A 83 21.91 -4.48 9.60
C GLY A 83 21.77 -6.00 9.41
N ARG A 84 20.56 -6.52 9.18
CA ARG A 84 20.28 -7.93 8.88
C ARG A 84 20.17 -8.14 7.37
N THR A 85 20.38 -9.37 6.92
CA THR A 85 20.34 -9.73 5.50
C THR A 85 19.62 -11.05 5.31
N ALA A 86 18.77 -11.15 4.30
CA ALA A 86 18.26 -12.40 3.75
C ALA A 86 18.63 -12.53 2.27
N ARG A 87 18.70 -13.77 1.80
CA ARG A 87 18.88 -14.10 0.38
C ARG A 87 17.72 -14.99 -0.05
N THR A 88 17.23 -14.74 -1.26
CA THR A 88 16.18 -15.52 -1.91
C THR A 88 16.41 -15.50 -3.42
N MET A 89 15.54 -16.16 -4.19
CA MET A 89 15.56 -16.13 -5.65
C MET A 89 14.20 -15.67 -6.17
N SER A 90 14.19 -14.97 -7.30
CA SER A 90 12.93 -14.69 -7.98
C SER A 90 12.32 -15.98 -8.54
N ALA A 91 11.01 -16.12 -8.41
CA ALA A 91 10.22 -17.22 -8.92
C ALA A 91 10.06 -17.11 -10.45
N HIS A 92 9.36 -18.07 -11.04
CA HIS A 92 9.11 -18.14 -12.49
C HIS A 92 8.45 -16.89 -13.09
N ASP A 93 7.70 -16.16 -12.28
CA ASP A 93 7.03 -14.91 -12.61
C ASP A 93 7.82 -13.67 -12.15
N GLY A 94 9.08 -13.83 -11.73
CA GLY A 94 9.92 -12.74 -11.24
C GLY A 94 9.59 -12.30 -9.81
N GLU A 95 8.55 -12.82 -9.16
CA GLU A 95 8.22 -12.48 -7.77
C GLU A 95 9.28 -13.01 -6.80
N PHE A 96 9.59 -12.27 -5.75
CA PHE A 96 10.39 -12.77 -4.64
C PHE A 96 9.78 -12.35 -3.31
N GLU A 97 10.06 -13.12 -2.28
CA GLU A 97 9.85 -12.73 -0.90
C GLU A 97 11.10 -13.05 -0.07
N ALA A 98 11.63 -12.04 0.62
CA ALA A 98 12.73 -12.15 1.54
C ALA A 98 12.21 -11.96 2.97
N VAL A 99 12.34 -13.00 3.79
CA VAL A 99 11.98 -12.98 5.22
C VAL A 99 13.22 -12.67 6.04
N ILE A 100 13.21 -11.57 6.78
CA ILE A 100 14.33 -11.15 7.63
C ILE A 100 13.87 -11.16 9.09
N SER A 101 14.41 -12.09 9.88
CA SER A 101 14.14 -12.14 11.32
C SER A 101 15.12 -11.27 12.12
N ALA A 102 14.57 -10.60 13.14
CA ALA A 102 15.34 -9.91 14.15
C ALA A 102 16.18 -10.89 14.97
N ALA A 103 17.24 -10.41 15.61
CA ALA A 103 17.95 -11.23 16.60
C ALA A 103 17.10 -11.31 17.87
N ARG A 104 17.13 -12.46 18.58
CA ARG A 104 16.31 -12.70 19.79
C ARG A 104 16.38 -11.59 20.85
N ARG A 105 17.51 -10.90 20.98
CA ARG A 105 17.73 -9.82 21.96
C ARG A 105 17.78 -8.42 21.36
N SER A 106 17.46 -8.28 20.08
CA SER A 106 17.47 -7.01 19.35
C SER A 106 16.31 -6.99 18.35
N PRO A 107 15.06 -6.82 18.85
CA PRO A 107 13.91 -6.64 17.98
C PRO A 107 14.08 -5.39 17.10
N PHE A 108 13.42 -5.38 15.96
CA PHE A 108 13.32 -4.19 15.13
C PHE A 108 12.49 -3.12 15.85
N PRO A 109 12.94 -1.86 15.90
CA PRO A 109 12.17 -0.77 16.48
C PRO A 109 10.89 -0.53 15.68
N PRO A 110 9.72 -0.36 16.33
CA PRO A 110 8.50 0.07 15.65
C PRO A 110 8.71 1.37 14.87
N GLY A 111 7.96 1.55 13.79
CA GLY A 111 8.03 2.73 12.94
C GLY A 111 8.47 2.44 11.51
N ARG A 112 8.71 3.52 10.76
CA ARG A 112 9.08 3.47 9.35
C ARG A 112 10.58 3.34 9.19
N HIS A 113 10.98 2.37 8.38
CA HIS A 113 12.37 2.08 8.05
C HIS A 113 12.52 1.84 6.55
N LEU A 114 13.76 1.86 6.05
CA LEU A 114 14.06 1.52 4.66
C LEU A 114 14.76 0.16 4.59
N ALA A 115 14.22 -0.72 3.77
CA ALA A 115 14.92 -1.90 3.29
C ALA A 115 15.69 -1.56 2.00
N GLU A 116 16.83 -2.23 1.80
CA GLU A 116 17.57 -2.22 0.55
C GLU A 116 17.48 -3.61 -0.09
N VAL A 117 17.08 -3.68 -1.35
CA VAL A 117 17.09 -4.92 -2.15
C VAL A 117 18.12 -4.78 -3.24
N VAL A 118 18.95 -5.80 -3.42
CA VAL A 118 20.03 -5.83 -4.41
C VAL A 118 19.90 -7.07 -5.28
N VAL A 119 19.94 -6.88 -6.60
CA VAL A 119 19.99 -7.93 -7.63
C VAL A 119 21.01 -7.51 -8.67
N GLU A 120 22.01 -8.35 -8.94
CA GLU A 120 23.02 -8.13 -9.99
C GLU A 120 23.67 -6.72 -9.98
N GLY A 121 23.85 -6.15 -8.78
CA GLY A 121 24.44 -4.81 -8.60
C GLY A 121 23.42 -3.67 -8.61
N VAL A 122 22.22 -3.88 -9.16
CA VAL A 122 21.10 -2.93 -9.10
C VAL A 122 20.51 -2.90 -7.70
N ARG A 123 20.15 -1.70 -7.24
CA ARG A 123 19.60 -1.47 -5.89
C ARG A 123 18.24 -0.81 -5.96
N ALA A 124 17.29 -1.32 -5.19
CA ALA A 124 16.03 -0.66 -4.91
C ALA A 124 15.82 -0.49 -3.41
N ARG A 125 14.99 0.49 -3.04
CA ARG A 125 14.58 0.74 -1.65
C ARG A 125 13.10 0.52 -1.50
N ALA A 126 12.70 -0.03 -0.36
CA ALA A 126 11.30 -0.16 0.03
C ALA A 126 11.10 0.37 1.44
N ALA A 127 10.01 1.10 1.62
CA ALA A 127 9.58 1.49 2.96
C ALA A 127 8.97 0.28 3.66
N VAL A 128 9.40 0.04 4.90
CA VAL A 128 8.87 -1.03 5.75
C VAL A 128 8.29 -0.38 7.00
N GLN A 129 7.01 -0.58 7.24
CA GLN A 129 6.38 -0.21 8.50
C GLN A 129 6.50 -1.39 9.47
N VAL A 130 7.39 -1.26 10.45
CA VAL A 130 7.44 -2.17 11.60
C VAL A 130 6.27 -1.79 12.50
N VAL A 131 5.30 -2.69 12.58
CA VAL A 131 4.06 -2.50 13.33
C VAL A 131 4.34 -2.56 14.82
N SER A 132 3.84 -1.58 15.56
CA SER A 132 3.93 -1.57 17.03
C SER A 132 3.12 -2.74 17.60
N PRO A 133 3.61 -3.45 18.64
CA PRO A 133 2.79 -4.38 19.40
C PRO A 133 1.54 -3.74 20.01
N GLU A 134 1.54 -2.42 20.20
CA GLU A 134 0.44 -1.63 20.73
C GLU A 134 -0.53 -1.12 19.65
N ALA A 135 -0.31 -1.47 18.37
CA ALA A 135 -1.19 -1.03 17.29
C ALA A 135 -2.64 -1.50 17.57
N PRO A 136 -3.64 -0.61 17.48
CA PRO A 136 -5.01 -0.93 17.91
C PRO A 136 -5.71 -1.94 16.99
N PHE A 137 -5.38 -1.89 15.70
CA PHE A 137 -5.87 -2.77 14.64
C PHE A 137 -5.01 -2.57 13.38
N LEU A 138 -5.18 -3.44 12.38
CA LEU A 138 -4.68 -3.25 11.02
C LEU A 138 -5.83 -2.76 10.13
N LEU A 139 -5.66 -1.61 9.48
CA LEU A 139 -6.60 -1.09 8.48
C LEU A 139 -6.27 -1.72 7.13
N VAL A 140 -7.16 -2.58 6.62
CA VAL A 140 -7.03 -3.19 5.30
C VAL A 140 -8.04 -2.57 4.36
N SER A 141 -7.57 -2.06 3.23
CA SER A 141 -8.42 -1.35 2.28
C SER A 141 -8.29 -1.89 0.88
N ASP A 142 -9.40 -1.96 0.15
CA ASP A 142 -9.38 -1.93 -1.30
C ASP A 142 -8.90 -0.56 -1.85
N PHE A 143 -8.55 -0.46 -3.13
CA PHE A 143 -8.07 0.77 -3.74
C PHE A 143 -9.08 1.41 -4.71
N ASP A 144 -9.50 0.63 -5.71
CA ASP A 144 -10.23 1.11 -6.89
C ASP A 144 -11.72 1.30 -6.55
N ASP A 145 -12.26 2.47 -6.83
CA ASP A 145 -13.59 2.93 -6.37
C ASP A 145 -13.81 2.92 -4.85
N THR A 146 -12.83 2.52 -4.05
CA THR A 146 -12.79 2.74 -2.59
C THR A 146 -12.17 4.09 -2.24
N VAL A 147 -10.91 4.31 -2.64
CA VAL A 147 -10.17 5.56 -2.38
C VAL A 147 -9.87 6.36 -3.65
N ALA A 148 -9.84 5.69 -4.80
CA ALA A 148 -9.57 6.30 -6.09
C ALA A 148 -10.77 6.11 -7.02
N VAL A 149 -11.26 7.17 -7.64
CA VAL A 149 -12.40 7.11 -8.56
C VAL A 149 -11.93 6.58 -9.92
N THR A 150 -12.41 5.41 -10.34
CA THR A 150 -12.08 4.84 -11.65
C THR A 150 -13.05 5.35 -12.72
N GLY A 151 -14.33 5.49 -12.38
CA GLY A 151 -15.39 5.89 -13.30
C GLY A 151 -15.81 4.78 -14.27
N ALA A 152 -15.50 3.52 -13.97
CA ALA A 152 -15.90 2.37 -14.79
C ALA A 152 -17.34 1.94 -14.50
N ALA A 153 -18.14 1.75 -15.55
CA ALA A 153 -19.53 1.27 -15.45
C ALA A 153 -19.62 -0.26 -15.37
N SER A 154 -18.53 -0.98 -15.70
CA SER A 154 -18.44 -2.44 -15.68
C SER A 154 -17.03 -2.92 -15.32
N THR A 155 -16.90 -4.18 -14.87
CA THR A 155 -15.62 -4.80 -14.47
C THR A 155 -14.61 -4.88 -15.63
N ALA A 156 -15.08 -4.97 -16.88
CA ALA A 156 -14.23 -4.94 -18.08
C ALA A 156 -13.67 -3.52 -18.35
N ASP A 157 -14.46 -2.49 -18.07
CA ASP A 157 -14.03 -1.09 -18.17
C ASP A 157 -13.03 -0.73 -17.08
N VAL A 158 -13.10 -1.36 -15.89
CA VAL A 158 -12.10 -1.18 -14.81
C VAL A 158 -10.72 -1.61 -15.29
N LEU A 159 -10.59 -2.78 -15.93
CA LEU A 159 -9.29 -3.26 -16.42
C LEU A 159 -8.71 -2.32 -17.49
N THR A 160 -9.53 -1.75 -18.37
CA THR A 160 -9.03 -0.90 -19.45
C THR A 160 -8.79 0.55 -19.00
N SER A 161 -9.67 1.12 -18.18
CA SER A 161 -9.59 2.53 -17.76
C SER A 161 -8.69 2.77 -16.55
N THR A 162 -8.64 1.82 -15.61
CA THR A 162 -7.83 1.96 -14.38
C THR A 162 -6.36 1.83 -14.71
N PHE A 163 -5.94 0.94 -15.61
CA PHE A 163 -4.50 0.81 -15.93
C PHE A 163 -3.97 1.99 -16.76
N LEU A 164 -4.80 2.64 -17.58
CA LEU A 164 -4.30 3.68 -18.50
C LEU A 164 -4.25 5.11 -17.91
N ARG A 165 -4.81 5.35 -16.72
CA ARG A 165 -4.83 6.68 -16.08
C ARG A 165 -3.51 7.02 -15.36
N ASP A 166 -3.22 8.31 -15.23
CA ASP A 166 -2.05 8.80 -14.49
C ASP A 166 -2.39 8.90 -12.99
N ALA A 167 -1.44 8.64 -12.09
CA ALA A 167 -1.57 9.00 -10.67
C ALA A 167 -1.89 10.49 -10.49
N GLU A 168 -1.42 11.33 -11.41
CA GLU A 168 -1.64 12.77 -11.36
C GLU A 168 -3.08 13.18 -11.71
N THR A 169 -3.77 12.41 -12.54
CA THR A 169 -5.09 12.79 -13.06
C THR A 169 -6.22 11.92 -12.50
N GLN A 170 -5.92 10.79 -11.88
CA GLN A 170 -6.92 9.97 -11.20
C GLN A 170 -7.48 10.73 -9.98
N PRO A 171 -8.80 10.97 -9.91
CA PRO A 171 -9.40 11.65 -8.77
C PRO A 171 -9.42 10.74 -7.54
N ALA A 172 -9.14 11.29 -6.36
CA ALA A 172 -9.43 10.63 -5.10
C ALA A 172 -10.90 10.82 -4.69
N VAL A 173 -11.44 9.83 -3.98
CA VAL A 173 -12.76 9.96 -3.36
C VAL A 173 -12.68 11.04 -2.27
N PRO A 174 -13.49 12.11 -2.36
CA PRO A 174 -13.46 13.20 -1.38
C PRO A 174 -13.69 12.69 0.04
N GLY A 175 -12.89 13.18 0.99
CA GLY A 175 -13.02 12.83 2.42
C GLY A 175 -12.39 11.51 2.85
N MET A 176 -12.05 10.58 1.94
CA MET A 176 -11.48 9.28 2.32
C MET A 176 -10.10 9.40 2.97
N ALA A 177 -9.21 10.25 2.45
CA ALA A 177 -7.91 10.49 3.09
C ALA A 177 -8.06 11.02 4.53
N ALA A 178 -9.08 11.86 4.79
CA ALA A 178 -9.37 12.37 6.13
C ALA A 178 -9.92 11.27 7.05
N LEU A 179 -10.84 10.43 6.55
CA LEU A 179 -11.32 9.24 7.27
C LEU A 179 -10.14 8.36 7.71
N TYR A 180 -9.18 8.10 6.83
CA TYR A 180 -8.05 7.21 7.11
C TYR A 180 -7.12 7.80 8.17
N ARG A 181 -6.86 9.10 8.14
CA ARG A 181 -6.10 9.80 9.19
C ARG A 181 -6.78 9.74 10.56
N CYS A 182 -8.12 9.76 10.58
CA CYS A 182 -8.87 9.68 11.84
C CYS A 182 -9.05 8.25 12.37
N LEU A 183 -9.09 7.25 11.48
CA LEU A 183 -9.16 5.83 11.83
C LEU A 183 -7.86 5.34 12.46
N GLY A 184 -7.62 5.64 13.75
CA GLY A 184 -6.54 5.04 14.55
C GLY A 184 -5.10 5.21 14.02
N THR A 185 -4.88 5.81 12.85
CA THR A 185 -3.56 5.95 12.21
C THR A 185 -2.72 7.01 12.91
N ASN A 186 -3.36 8.06 13.45
CA ASN A 186 -2.72 8.95 14.43
C ASN A 186 -2.32 8.21 15.72
N GLY A 187 -2.98 7.08 16.03
CA GLY A 187 -2.67 6.17 17.13
C GLY A 187 -1.80 4.97 16.74
N GLY A 188 -1.17 4.98 15.55
CA GLY A 188 -0.22 3.95 15.13
C GLY A 188 -0.82 2.72 14.43
N ALA A 189 -2.10 2.75 14.02
CA ALA A 189 -2.68 1.69 13.19
C ALA A 189 -1.95 1.60 11.82
N PRO A 190 -1.35 0.46 11.45
CA PRO A 190 -0.82 0.28 10.11
C PRO A 190 -1.93 0.21 9.07
N VAL A 191 -1.60 0.59 7.83
CA VAL A 191 -2.49 0.52 6.68
C VAL A 191 -1.91 -0.44 5.64
N ALA A 192 -2.77 -1.29 5.08
CA ALA A 192 -2.46 -2.15 3.95
C ALA A 192 -3.53 -1.99 2.87
N PHE A 193 -3.12 -1.63 1.66
CA PHE A 193 -4.01 -1.69 0.50
C PHE A 193 -3.91 -3.06 -0.18
N VAL A 194 -5.06 -3.63 -0.53
CA VAL A 194 -5.19 -4.89 -1.26
C VAL A 194 -5.98 -4.61 -2.54
N SER A 195 -5.30 -4.53 -3.68
CA SER A 195 -5.89 -4.09 -4.95
C SER A 195 -5.70 -5.13 -6.05
N GLY A 196 -6.70 -5.19 -6.93
CA GLY A 196 -6.66 -6.00 -8.16
C GLY A 196 -5.69 -5.46 -9.20
N SER A 197 -5.13 -4.26 -8.96
CA SER A 197 -4.12 -3.65 -9.80
C SER A 197 -2.83 -4.49 -9.88
N PRO A 198 -2.21 -4.59 -11.07
CA PRO A 198 -0.93 -5.27 -11.26
C PRO A 198 0.17 -4.66 -10.41
N VAL A 199 1.08 -5.50 -9.91
CA VAL A 199 2.20 -5.08 -9.08
C VAL A 199 3.10 -4.04 -9.74
N GLN A 200 3.16 -4.02 -11.08
CA GLN A 200 3.87 -3.03 -11.87
C GLN A 200 3.34 -1.60 -11.69
N LEU A 201 2.12 -1.46 -11.16
CA LEU A 201 1.52 -0.16 -10.84
C LEU A 201 1.81 0.32 -9.41
N ALA A 202 2.59 -0.43 -8.61
CA ALA A 202 2.96 -0.01 -7.25
C ALA A 202 3.51 1.42 -7.16
N PRO A 203 4.42 1.88 -8.04
CA PRO A 203 4.90 3.26 -7.98
C PRO A 203 3.79 4.29 -8.20
N ARG A 204 2.85 4.00 -9.11
CA ARG A 204 1.71 4.87 -9.40
C ARG A 204 0.76 4.95 -8.20
N LEU A 205 0.39 3.81 -7.61
CA LEU A 205 -0.49 3.76 -6.45
C LEU A 205 0.15 4.45 -5.24
N THR A 206 1.44 4.23 -5.01
CA THR A 206 2.20 4.93 -3.94
C THR A 206 2.13 6.44 -4.12
N ARG A 207 2.42 6.93 -5.33
CA ARG A 207 2.37 8.37 -5.65
C ARG A 207 0.96 8.95 -5.49
N PHE A 208 -0.08 8.21 -5.89
CA PHE A 208 -1.46 8.63 -5.68
C PHE A 208 -1.78 8.79 -4.18
N LEU A 209 -1.40 7.83 -3.35
CA LEU A 209 -1.66 7.87 -1.90
C LEU A 209 -0.95 9.07 -1.26
N GLU A 210 0.33 9.27 -1.59
CA GLU A 210 1.12 10.39 -1.09
C GLU A 210 0.53 11.74 -1.52
N LYS A 211 0.23 11.90 -2.82
CA LYS A 211 -0.35 13.13 -3.38
C LYS A 211 -1.66 13.52 -2.70
N ASN A 212 -2.52 12.53 -2.42
CA ASN A 212 -3.84 12.77 -1.85
C ASN A 212 -3.85 12.76 -0.31
N GLY A 213 -2.68 12.68 0.34
CA GLY A 213 -2.54 12.79 1.78
C GLY A 213 -3.08 11.58 2.55
N PHE A 214 -3.06 10.40 1.94
CA PHE A 214 -3.33 9.15 2.65
C PHE A 214 -2.13 8.79 3.55
N PRO A 215 -2.37 8.06 4.67
CA PRO A 215 -1.29 7.48 5.45
C PRO A 215 -0.40 6.58 4.59
N HIS A 216 0.88 6.50 4.96
CA HIS A 216 1.77 5.50 4.37
C HIS A 216 1.21 4.10 4.59
N ALA A 217 1.18 3.30 3.54
CA ALA A 217 0.55 1.99 3.54
C ALA A 217 1.40 0.97 2.81
N ALA A 218 1.34 -0.28 3.27
CA ALA A 218 1.83 -1.40 2.50
C ALA A 218 0.91 -1.68 1.30
N LEU A 219 1.47 -2.19 0.21
CA LEU A 219 0.72 -2.49 -1.00
C LEU A 219 0.78 -3.99 -1.30
N TYR A 220 -0.40 -4.63 -1.31
CA TYR A 220 -0.61 -6.00 -1.74
C TYR A 220 -1.33 -5.97 -3.07
N LEU A 221 -0.55 -6.09 -4.14
CA LEU A 221 -1.03 -5.95 -5.51
C LEU A 221 -1.05 -7.29 -6.22
N ARG A 222 -1.80 -7.34 -7.31
CA ARG A 222 -2.01 -8.56 -8.06
C ARG A 222 -0.80 -8.90 -8.91
N ASN A 223 -0.46 -10.19 -8.92
CA ASN A 223 0.41 -10.79 -9.90
C ASN A 223 -0.45 -11.18 -11.11
N LEU A 224 -0.19 -10.62 -12.29
CA LEU A 224 -0.91 -10.99 -13.51
C LEU A 224 -0.27 -12.24 -14.11
N GLY A 225 -1.02 -13.35 -14.11
CA GLY A 225 -0.63 -14.61 -14.75
C GLY A 225 -1.85 -15.44 -15.18
N PRO A 226 -1.67 -16.44 -16.05
CA PRO A 226 -2.76 -17.23 -16.65
C PRO A 226 -3.71 -17.88 -15.61
N ASP A 227 -3.22 -18.22 -14.41
CA ASP A 227 -4.01 -18.86 -13.34
C ASP A 227 -4.60 -17.89 -12.29
N THR A 228 -4.40 -16.58 -12.46
CA THR A 228 -4.65 -15.59 -11.39
C THR A 228 -6.02 -14.90 -11.49
N LEU A 229 -6.95 -15.44 -12.28
CA LEU A 229 -8.12 -14.70 -12.77
C LEU A 229 -9.26 -14.45 -11.77
N SER A 230 -9.33 -15.13 -10.61
CA SER A 230 -10.57 -15.09 -9.81
C SER A 230 -10.45 -14.84 -8.30
N ARG A 231 -9.27 -14.98 -7.67
CA ARG A 231 -9.11 -14.81 -6.21
C ARG A 231 -7.76 -14.16 -5.88
N TYR A 232 -7.80 -12.96 -5.31
CA TYR A 232 -6.58 -12.24 -4.91
C TYR A 232 -6.70 -11.57 -3.53
N LYS A 233 -7.88 -11.07 -3.15
CA LYS A 233 -8.10 -10.48 -1.82
C LYS A 233 -8.14 -11.54 -0.73
N GLU A 234 -8.80 -12.68 -0.96
CA GLU A 234 -8.94 -13.73 0.07
C GLU A 234 -7.59 -14.28 0.54
N PRO A 235 -6.66 -14.70 -0.33
CA PRO A 235 -5.35 -15.21 0.11
C PRO A 235 -4.51 -14.13 0.82
N VAL A 236 -4.68 -12.85 0.46
CA VAL A 236 -3.98 -11.74 1.11
C VAL A 236 -4.53 -11.48 2.51
N LEU A 237 -5.85 -11.52 2.70
CA LEU A 237 -6.47 -11.36 4.03
C LEU A 237 -6.05 -12.49 4.97
N GLU A 238 -6.04 -13.74 4.49
CA GLU A 238 -5.54 -14.89 5.25
C GLU A 238 -4.07 -14.70 5.64
N ARG A 239 -3.22 -14.33 4.67
CA ARG A 239 -1.79 -14.06 4.92
C ARG A 239 -1.58 -12.93 5.92
N LEU A 240 -2.36 -11.85 5.86
CA LEU A 240 -2.30 -10.75 6.82
C LEU A 240 -2.72 -11.23 8.23
N ALA A 241 -3.76 -12.06 8.33
CA ALA A 241 -4.19 -12.62 9.59
C ALA A 241 -3.12 -13.52 10.23
N GLU A 242 -2.45 -14.35 9.43
CA GLU A 242 -1.35 -15.21 9.86
C GLU A 242 -0.11 -14.41 10.28
N ARG A 243 0.25 -13.37 9.53
CA ARG A 243 1.41 -12.51 9.83
C ARG A 243 1.20 -11.67 11.08
N PHE A 244 -0.02 -11.22 11.32
CA PHE A 244 -0.39 -10.36 12.44
C PHE A 244 -1.48 -11.00 13.32
N PRO A 245 -1.19 -12.15 13.98
CA PRO A 245 -2.21 -12.92 14.71
C PRO A 245 -2.78 -12.17 15.92
N GLY A 246 -2.08 -11.16 16.45
CA GLY A 246 -2.58 -10.33 17.54
C GLY A 246 -3.48 -9.16 17.11
N LEU A 247 -3.49 -8.80 15.82
CA LEU A 247 -4.21 -7.60 15.34
C LEU A 247 -5.56 -7.94 14.73
N ARG A 248 -6.62 -7.34 15.26
CA ARG A 248 -7.92 -7.33 14.60
C ARG A 248 -7.89 -6.37 13.40
N LEU A 249 -8.81 -6.57 12.46
CA LEU A 249 -8.87 -5.84 11.20
C LEU A 249 -10.04 -4.86 11.17
N VAL A 250 -9.79 -3.68 10.63
CA VAL A 250 -10.84 -2.81 10.08
C VAL A 250 -10.74 -2.92 8.57
N LEU A 251 -11.83 -3.28 7.91
CA LEU A 251 -11.89 -3.51 6.46
C LEU A 251 -12.59 -2.33 5.79
N VAL A 252 -12.06 -1.84 4.68
CA VAL A 252 -12.67 -0.77 3.89
C VAL A 252 -12.67 -1.16 2.43
N GLY A 253 -13.84 -1.17 1.80
CA GLY A 253 -13.99 -1.55 0.40
C GLY A 253 -15.13 -0.83 -0.27
N ASP A 254 -15.52 -1.29 -1.45
CA ASP A 254 -16.62 -0.71 -2.22
C ASP A 254 -17.75 -1.72 -2.47
N THR A 255 -18.89 -1.24 -2.98
CA THR A 255 -20.05 -2.10 -3.29
C THR A 255 -20.05 -2.69 -4.70
N GLY A 256 -19.24 -2.14 -5.61
CA GLY A 256 -19.14 -2.53 -7.01
C GLY A 256 -18.35 -3.82 -7.21
N GLU A 257 -17.32 -4.06 -6.41
CA GLU A 257 -16.59 -5.34 -6.40
C GLU A 257 -17.23 -6.39 -5.46
N ARG A 258 -16.49 -7.49 -5.23
CA ARG A 258 -16.84 -8.60 -4.33
C ARG A 258 -16.39 -8.37 -2.88
N ASP A 259 -15.99 -7.14 -2.53
CA ASP A 259 -15.58 -6.78 -1.17
C ASP A 259 -16.63 -7.17 -0.11
N PRO A 260 -17.94 -6.91 -0.30
CA PRO A 260 -18.94 -7.29 0.69
C PRO A 260 -18.94 -8.79 0.97
N GLU A 261 -18.89 -9.62 -0.08
CA GLU A 261 -18.86 -11.08 0.03
C GLU A 261 -17.58 -11.59 0.67
N ILE A 262 -16.43 -11.02 0.27
CA ILE A 262 -15.11 -11.42 0.75
C ILE A 262 -14.95 -11.08 2.22
N TYR A 263 -15.31 -9.87 2.64
CA TYR A 263 -15.21 -9.43 4.03
C TYR A 263 -16.16 -10.19 4.94
N ALA A 264 -17.39 -10.46 4.50
CA ALA A 264 -18.33 -11.28 5.25
C ALA A 264 -17.86 -12.74 5.39
N ALA A 265 -17.31 -13.33 4.33
CA ALA A 265 -16.75 -14.68 4.37
C ALA A 265 -15.55 -14.76 5.33
N PHE A 266 -14.63 -13.79 5.24
CA PHE A 266 -13.48 -13.71 6.13
C PHE A 266 -13.92 -13.53 7.60
N ALA A 267 -14.87 -12.64 7.89
CA ALA A 267 -15.37 -12.43 9.25
C ALA A 267 -16.04 -13.69 9.83
N ARG A 268 -16.74 -14.49 9.00
CA ARG A 268 -17.32 -15.78 9.42
C ARG A 268 -16.26 -16.85 9.67
N ALA A 269 -15.23 -16.91 8.82
CA ALA A 269 -14.13 -17.86 8.97
C ALA A 269 -13.22 -17.52 10.16
N HIS A 270 -13.18 -16.24 10.55
CA HIS A 270 -12.32 -15.71 11.61
C HIS A 270 -13.12 -14.92 12.67
N PRO A 271 -13.95 -15.58 13.49
CA PRO A 271 -14.77 -14.91 14.50
C PRO A 271 -13.94 -14.00 15.42
N GLY A 272 -14.38 -12.76 15.60
CA GLY A 272 -13.71 -11.76 16.43
C GLY A 272 -12.47 -11.09 15.82
N ARG A 273 -12.04 -11.50 14.61
CA ARG A 273 -10.91 -10.88 13.92
C ARG A 273 -11.26 -9.59 13.17
N VAL A 274 -12.53 -9.39 12.78
CA VAL A 274 -12.98 -8.16 12.11
C VAL A 274 -13.71 -7.26 13.11
N LEU A 275 -13.18 -6.06 13.33
CA LEU A 275 -13.79 -5.03 14.18
C LEU A 275 -14.98 -4.37 13.49
N ARG A 276 -14.78 -4.01 12.22
CA ARG A 276 -15.78 -3.36 11.38
C ARG A 276 -15.37 -3.45 9.92
N ALA A 277 -16.37 -3.62 9.06
CA ALA A 277 -16.21 -3.45 7.62
C ALA A 277 -17.02 -2.22 7.18
N TYR A 278 -16.38 -1.33 6.43
CA TYR A 278 -16.95 -0.11 5.85
C TYR A 278 -16.97 -0.25 4.34
N LEU A 279 -18.16 -0.17 3.74
CA LEU A 279 -18.36 -0.33 2.31
C LEU A 279 -18.83 0.99 1.70
N ARG A 280 -18.01 1.56 0.82
CA ARG A 280 -18.38 2.74 0.05
C ARG A 280 -19.37 2.34 -1.03
N GLN A 281 -20.51 3.00 -1.07
CA GLN A 281 -21.44 2.88 -2.19
C GLN A 281 -20.85 3.56 -3.43
N ALA A 282 -20.20 2.77 -4.29
CA ALA A 282 -19.57 3.27 -5.51
C ALA A 282 -20.54 3.44 -6.69
N THR A 283 -21.67 2.74 -6.64
CA THR A 283 -22.66 2.70 -7.72
C THR A 283 -24.04 3.19 -7.24
N PRO A 284 -24.88 3.74 -8.14
CA PRO A 284 -26.25 4.14 -7.77
C PRO A 284 -27.08 2.98 -7.23
N THR A 285 -26.86 1.77 -7.75
CA THR A 285 -27.57 0.54 -7.36
C THR A 285 -26.55 -0.44 -6.75
N PRO A 286 -26.35 -0.44 -5.42
CA PRO A 286 -25.35 -1.30 -4.77
C PRO A 286 -25.74 -2.79 -4.78
N GLY A 287 -26.99 -3.10 -5.11
CA GLY A 287 -27.54 -4.46 -5.07
C GLY A 287 -28.35 -4.73 -3.79
N PRO A 288 -28.73 -6.00 -3.54
CA PRO A 288 -29.62 -6.36 -2.44
C PRO A 288 -28.94 -6.19 -1.07
N ALA A 289 -29.72 -5.82 -0.06
CA ALA A 289 -29.25 -5.55 1.30
C ALA A 289 -28.51 -6.75 1.94
N SER A 290 -28.83 -7.98 1.53
CA SER A 290 -28.18 -9.22 2.00
C SER A 290 -26.67 -9.25 1.73
N ARG A 291 -26.15 -8.52 0.73
CA ARG A 291 -24.70 -8.41 0.47
C ARG A 291 -23.95 -7.73 1.62
N PHE A 292 -24.63 -6.88 2.37
CA PHE A 292 -24.02 -5.93 3.30
C PHE A 292 -24.26 -6.30 4.77
N GLU A 293 -24.80 -7.48 5.04
CA GLU A 293 -25.13 -7.92 6.39
C GLU A 293 -23.90 -7.87 7.32
N GLY A 294 -24.05 -7.20 8.47
CA GLY A 294 -22.97 -7.00 9.43
C GLY A 294 -21.96 -5.88 9.09
N GLN A 295 -22.10 -5.23 7.94
CA GLN A 295 -21.17 -4.22 7.41
C GLN A 295 -21.84 -2.84 7.38
N LEU A 296 -21.06 -1.76 7.41
CA LEU A 296 -21.60 -0.42 7.26
C LEU A 296 -21.50 0.04 5.81
N LEU A 297 -22.65 0.21 5.15
CA LEU A 297 -22.74 0.91 3.89
C LEU A 297 -22.70 2.44 4.12
N PHE A 298 -21.86 3.15 3.38
CA PHE A 298 -21.79 4.62 3.44
C PHE A 298 -21.66 5.23 2.04
N GLN A 299 -22.22 6.44 1.86
CA GLN A 299 -22.03 7.26 0.67
C GLN A 299 -21.00 8.36 0.96
N GLU A 300 -21.12 8.98 2.12
CA GLU A 300 -20.23 10.04 2.58
C GLU A 300 -19.26 9.50 3.65
N PRO A 301 -17.94 9.70 3.51
CA PRO A 301 -16.97 9.21 4.50
C PRO A 301 -17.23 9.68 5.93
N ALA A 302 -17.92 10.81 6.12
CA ALA A 302 -18.35 11.29 7.42
C ALA A 302 -19.28 10.31 8.16
N GLN A 303 -20.07 9.51 7.44
CA GLN A 303 -20.92 8.46 8.04
C GLN A 303 -20.06 7.35 8.65
N ALA A 304 -19.06 6.86 7.91
CA ALA A 304 -18.10 5.88 8.40
C ALA A 304 -17.29 6.43 9.58
N ALA A 305 -16.84 7.69 9.50
CA ALA A 305 -16.09 8.34 10.58
C ALA A 305 -16.89 8.41 11.89
N ARG A 306 -18.18 8.73 11.83
CA ARG A 306 -19.05 8.78 13.01
C ARG A 306 -19.31 7.40 13.62
N ASP A 307 -19.54 6.37 12.79
CA ASP A 307 -19.64 4.98 13.29
C ASP A 307 -18.31 4.52 13.92
N ALA A 308 -17.17 4.88 13.31
CA ALA A 308 -15.85 4.59 13.87
C ALA A 308 -15.64 5.23 15.25
N VAL A 309 -16.05 6.48 15.44
CA VAL A 309 -16.03 7.14 16.76
C VAL A 309 -16.92 6.40 17.76
N ALA A 310 -18.16 6.06 17.39
CA ALA A 310 -19.08 5.34 18.27
C ALA A 310 -18.55 3.96 18.70
N ARG A 311 -17.63 3.38 17.93
CA ARG A 311 -16.98 2.09 18.19
C ARG A 311 -15.59 2.21 18.84
N GLY A 312 -15.11 3.42 19.10
CA GLY A 312 -13.75 3.66 19.61
C GLY A 312 -12.64 3.31 18.60
N LEU A 313 -12.95 3.32 17.29
CA LEU A 313 -12.01 3.03 16.19
C LEU A 313 -11.38 4.29 15.59
N ALA A 314 -11.94 5.47 15.89
CA ALA A 314 -11.44 6.76 15.42
C ALA A 314 -11.39 7.79 16.55
N ASP A 315 -10.45 8.73 16.45
CA ASP A 315 -10.34 9.87 17.37
C ASP A 315 -11.53 10.84 17.15
N PRO A 316 -12.39 11.07 18.16
CA PRO A 316 -13.52 12.00 18.04
C PRO A 316 -13.10 13.41 17.63
N ARG A 317 -11.96 13.91 18.14
CA ARG A 317 -11.46 15.26 17.82
C ARG A 317 -11.01 15.36 16.37
N CYS A 318 -10.33 14.33 15.88
CA CYS A 318 -9.96 14.26 14.46
C CYS A 318 -11.20 14.29 13.57
N VAL A 319 -12.22 13.49 13.89
CA VAL A 319 -13.45 13.40 13.11
C VAL A 319 -14.22 14.71 13.11
N GLU A 320 -14.33 15.39 14.26
CA GLU A 320 -14.98 16.70 14.37
C GLU A 320 -14.29 17.78 13.51
N MET A 321 -12.96 17.80 13.50
CA MET A 321 -12.18 18.73 12.66
C MET A 321 -12.27 18.38 11.16
N ALA A 322 -12.24 17.10 10.82
CA ALA A 322 -12.22 16.63 9.44
C ALA A 322 -13.61 16.67 8.76
N PHE A 323 -14.67 16.49 9.54
CA PHE A 323 -16.05 16.39 9.07
C PHE A 323 -16.97 17.25 9.95
N PRO A 324 -16.86 18.59 9.88
CA PRO A 324 -17.69 19.47 10.67
C PRO A 324 -19.17 19.23 10.35
N LYS A 325 -20.02 19.33 11.37
CA LYS A 325 -21.46 19.30 11.16
C LYS A 325 -21.86 20.52 10.32
N PRO A 326 -22.76 20.35 9.34
CA PRO A 326 -23.28 21.47 8.56
C PRO A 326 -24.03 22.48 9.43
#